data_AF-A0A173RI49-F1
#
_entry.id   AF-A0A173RI49-F1
#
_cell.length_a   1.000
_cell.length_b   1.000
_cell.length_c   1.000
_cell.angle_alpha   90.00
_cell.angle_beta   90.00
_cell.angle_gamma   90.00
#
_symmetry.space_group_name_H-M   'P 1'
#
loop_
_entity.id
_entity.type
_entity.pdbx_description
1 polymer ?
#
loop_
_entity_poly.entity_id
_entity_poly.type
_entity_poly.pdbx_seq_one_letter_code
_entity_poly.pdbx_strand_id
1 'polypeptide(L)'
;MTGKTMMPDNFDEYFEKWLARKITQKEIATELRVSQSVVSNWIIQFRKDTGKDRDYIKTDAFKDALKGYENDELSTRQAGRMLGITHTGFRKLVMKAQEQQKSEEQKNSAAKEDAPKKEYGIDQLMANLSDETPETVEDGPGDR
;
A
#
# COMPACT_ATOMS: atom_id res chain seq x y z
N MET A 1 11.99 9.20 38.65
CA MET A 1 10.56 9.60 38.58
C MET A 1 10.16 9.67 37.12
N THR A 2 9.60 8.61 36.54
CA THR A 2 9.01 8.65 35.19
C THR A 2 7.58 9.16 35.32
N GLY A 3 7.44 10.49 35.41
CA GLY A 3 6.13 11.11 35.22
C GLY A 3 5.60 10.66 33.86
N LYS A 4 4.45 9.99 33.83
CA LYS A 4 3.74 9.66 32.58
C LYS A 4 3.50 10.99 31.86
N THR A 5 4.30 11.30 30.85
CA THR A 5 4.02 12.40 29.95
C THR A 5 2.69 12.09 29.28
N MET A 6 1.64 12.81 29.64
CA MET A 6 0.33 12.64 29.02
C MET A 6 0.37 13.20 27.60
N MET A 7 -0.26 12.47 26.70
CA MET A 7 -0.47 12.90 25.32
C MET A 7 -1.36 14.15 25.34
N PRO A 8 -0.97 15.24 24.67
CA PRO A 8 -1.79 16.43 24.64
C PRO A 8 -3.07 16.18 23.82
N ASP A 9 -4.16 16.84 24.19
CA ASP A 9 -5.46 16.64 23.55
C ASP A 9 -5.46 17.02 22.05
N ASN A 10 -4.54 17.91 21.64
CA ASN A 10 -4.35 18.35 20.25
C ASN A 10 -3.31 17.52 19.47
N PHE A 11 -2.96 16.32 19.95
CA PHE A 11 -1.98 15.47 19.27
C PHE A 11 -2.47 14.96 17.91
N ASP A 12 -3.78 14.95 17.68
CA ASP A 12 -4.41 14.64 16.41
C ASP A 12 -3.91 15.56 15.27
N GLU A 13 -3.79 16.87 15.50
CA GLU A 13 -3.25 17.81 14.51
C GLU A 13 -1.80 17.48 14.15
N TYR A 14 -0.99 17.12 15.15
CA TYR A 14 0.40 16.72 14.96
C TYR A 14 0.49 15.40 14.19
N PHE A 15 -0.38 14.45 14.51
CA PHE A 15 -0.49 13.18 13.82
C PHE A 15 -0.88 13.37 12.35
N GLU A 16 -1.85 14.23 12.03
CA GLU A 16 -2.23 14.55 10.66
C GLU A 16 -1.11 15.24 9.88
N LYS A 17 -0.42 16.22 10.50
CA LYS A 17 0.76 16.87 9.89
C LYS A 17 1.89 15.86 9.67
N TRP A 18 2.08 14.89 10.56
CA TRP A 18 3.10 13.85 10.45
C TRP A 18 2.78 12.84 9.34
N LEU A 19 1.51 12.43 9.21
CA LEU A 19 1.01 11.62 8.09
C LEU A 19 1.24 12.34 6.76
N ALA A 20 0.96 13.65 6.72
CA ALA A 20 1.19 14.50 5.55
C ALA A 20 2.67 14.80 5.26
N ARG A 21 3.62 14.26 6.06
CA ARG A 21 5.06 14.54 5.99
C ARG A 21 5.42 16.04 6.11
N LYS A 22 4.52 16.85 6.67
CA LYS A 22 4.76 18.28 6.91
C LYS A 22 5.62 18.53 8.15
N ILE A 23 5.59 17.59 9.09
CA ILE A 23 6.38 17.62 10.31
C ILE A 23 6.99 16.24 10.59
N THR A 24 8.16 16.24 11.22
CA THR A 24 8.88 15.06 11.67
C THR A 24 8.60 14.76 13.14
N GLN A 25 8.85 13.53 13.58
CA GLN A 25 8.74 13.18 15.00
C GLN A 25 9.66 14.03 15.88
N LYS A 26 10.83 14.42 15.35
CA LYS A 26 11.82 15.25 16.05
C LYS A 26 11.28 16.67 16.29
N GLU A 27 10.63 17.26 15.28
CA GLU A 27 10.02 18.59 15.40
C GLU A 27 8.85 18.56 16.39
N ILE A 28 7.97 17.57 16.32
CA ILE A 28 6.89 17.38 17.30
C ILE A 28 7.47 17.25 18.72
N ALA A 29 8.50 16.44 18.89
CA ALA A 29 9.16 16.26 20.19
C ALA A 29 9.76 17.58 20.72
N THR A 30 10.34 18.37 19.83
CA THR A 30 10.93 19.68 20.15
C THR A 30 9.84 20.68 20.56
N GLU A 31 8.74 20.77 19.80
CA GLU A 31 7.62 21.66 20.10
C GLU A 31 6.93 21.30 21.42
N LEU A 32 6.64 20.01 21.63
CA LEU A 32 5.96 19.52 22.81
C LEU A 32 6.89 19.37 24.02
N ARG A 33 8.20 19.63 23.86
CA ARG A 33 9.24 19.48 24.89
C ARG A 33 9.26 18.08 25.52
N VAL A 34 9.10 17.06 24.70
CA VAL A 34 9.11 15.64 25.09
C VAL A 34 10.22 14.90 24.37
N SER A 35 10.50 13.66 24.79
CA SER A 35 11.42 12.82 24.03
C SER A 35 10.76 12.30 22.75
N GLN A 36 11.56 12.09 21.70
CA GLN A 36 11.07 11.52 20.44
C GLN A 36 10.44 10.12 20.66
N SER A 37 10.91 9.35 21.64
CA SER A 37 10.34 8.05 22.01
C SER A 37 8.91 8.16 22.52
N VAL A 38 8.57 9.22 23.26
CA VAL A 38 7.21 9.48 23.72
C VAL A 38 6.29 9.79 22.53
N VAL A 39 6.74 10.65 21.60
CA VAL A 39 6.01 10.94 20.35
C VAL A 39 5.80 9.68 19.52
N SER A 40 6.81 8.81 19.41
CA SER A 40 6.70 7.53 18.70
C SER A 40 5.62 6.64 19.31
N ASN A 41 5.57 6.53 20.64
CA ASN A 41 4.53 5.77 21.33
C ASN A 41 3.12 6.34 21.09
N TRP A 42 2.97 7.66 21.11
CA TRP A 42 1.69 8.31 20.80
C TRP A 42 1.25 8.07 19.35
N ILE A 43 2.18 8.15 18.38
CA ILE A 43 1.91 7.79 16.99
C ILE A 43 1.46 6.33 16.87
N ILE A 44 2.11 5.40 17.59
CA ILE A 44 1.71 3.98 17.57
C ILE A 44 0.30 3.79 18.13
N GLN A 45 -0.07 4.50 19.20
CA GLN A 45 -1.43 4.45 19.75
C GLN A 45 -2.45 4.98 18.75
N PHE A 46 -2.22 6.17 18.20
CA PHE A 46 -3.08 6.76 17.17
C PHE A 46 -3.24 5.87 15.93
N ARG A 47 -2.17 5.21 15.48
CA ARG A 47 -2.23 4.24 14.37
C ARG A 47 -3.17 3.08 14.68
N LYS A 48 -3.16 2.56 15.91
CA LYS A 48 -4.05 1.47 16.33
C LYS A 48 -5.50 1.93 16.44
N ASP A 49 -5.72 3.11 16.99
CA ASP A 49 -7.07 3.63 17.26
C ASP A 49 -7.77 4.09 15.97
N THR A 50 -7.01 4.64 15.02
CA THR A 50 -7.56 5.22 13.79
C THR A 50 -7.35 4.35 12.54
N GLY A 51 -6.47 3.34 12.59
CA GLY A 51 -6.06 2.55 11.43
C GLY A 51 -5.19 3.30 10.41
N LYS A 52 -4.83 4.56 10.71
CA LYS A 52 -4.15 5.48 9.80
C LYS A 52 -2.63 5.31 9.87
N ASP A 53 -1.94 5.16 8.75
CA ASP A 53 -0.46 4.99 8.73
C ASP A 53 0.23 5.87 7.68
N ARG A 54 1.50 6.22 7.87
CA ARG A 54 2.29 7.00 6.90
C ARG A 54 2.47 6.26 5.57
N ASP A 55 2.43 4.94 5.62
CA ASP A 55 2.58 4.03 4.48
C ASP A 55 1.24 3.35 4.16
N TYR A 56 0.14 4.11 4.08
CA TYR A 56 -1.16 3.60 3.62
C TYR A 56 -1.07 2.72 2.38
N ILE A 57 -0.13 3.01 1.46
CA ILE A 57 0.10 2.26 0.22
C ILE A 57 0.35 0.76 0.47
N LYS A 58 0.88 0.40 1.63
CA LYS A 58 1.20 -0.99 2.00
C LYS A 58 0.03 -1.73 2.67
N THR A 59 -1.06 -1.02 3.00
CA THR A 59 -2.22 -1.61 3.68
C THR A 59 -3.11 -2.35 2.69
N ASP A 60 -3.73 -3.45 3.11
CA ASP A 60 -4.66 -4.21 2.26
C ASP A 60 -5.89 -3.37 1.90
N ALA A 61 -6.38 -2.55 2.84
CA ALA A 61 -7.44 -1.58 2.57
C ALA A 61 -7.11 -0.65 1.39
N PHE A 62 -5.85 -0.19 1.28
CA PHE A 62 -5.43 0.63 0.14
C PHE A 62 -5.35 -0.17 -1.15
N LYS A 63 -4.85 -1.41 -1.11
CA LYS A 63 -4.81 -2.29 -2.29
C LYS A 63 -6.23 -2.56 -2.81
N ASP A 64 -7.17 -2.83 -1.92
CA ASP A 64 -8.58 -3.04 -2.27
C ASP A 64 -9.21 -1.77 -2.86
N ALA A 65 -8.99 -0.63 -2.22
CA ALA A 65 -9.47 0.66 -2.71
C ALA A 65 -8.83 1.07 -4.04
N LEU A 66 -7.55 0.75 -4.26
CA LEU A 66 -6.83 0.97 -5.50
C LEU A 66 -7.38 0.08 -6.62
N LYS A 67 -7.56 -1.22 -6.35
CA LYS A 67 -8.09 -2.19 -7.32
C LYS A 67 -9.51 -1.83 -7.77
N GLY A 68 -10.39 -1.47 -6.84
CA GLY A 68 -11.74 -1.01 -7.18
C GLY A 68 -11.74 0.32 -7.93
N TYR A 69 -10.77 1.21 -7.66
CA TYR A 69 -10.60 2.44 -8.44
C TYR A 69 -10.08 2.17 -9.85
N GLU A 70 -9.12 1.26 -10.02
CA GLU A 70 -8.56 0.87 -11.33
C GLU A 70 -9.57 0.14 -12.21
N ASN A 71 -10.50 -0.59 -11.60
CA ASN A 71 -11.60 -1.28 -12.28
C ASN A 71 -12.82 -0.37 -12.56
N ASP A 72 -12.73 0.94 -12.30
CA ASP A 72 -13.85 1.90 -12.37
C ASP A 72 -15.08 1.55 -11.49
N GLU A 73 -14.95 0.59 -10.56
CA GLU A 73 -15.99 0.19 -9.60
C GLU A 73 -16.13 1.20 -8.44
N LEU A 74 -15.04 1.88 -8.10
CA LEU A 74 -14.97 2.88 -7.04
C LEU A 74 -14.50 4.22 -7.58
N SER A 75 -15.29 5.28 -7.38
CA SER A 75 -14.78 6.63 -7.57
C SER A 75 -13.68 6.97 -6.57
N THR A 76 -12.80 7.92 -6.90
CA THR A 76 -11.81 8.47 -5.95
C THR A 76 -12.43 8.93 -4.62
N ARG A 77 -13.70 9.38 -4.64
CA ARG A 77 -14.45 9.77 -3.42
C ARG A 77 -14.88 8.57 -2.58
N GLN A 78 -15.24 7.45 -3.19
CA GLN A 78 -15.59 6.23 -2.47
C GLN A 78 -14.35 5.54 -1.93
N ALA A 79 -13.31 5.39 -2.76
CA ALA A 79 -12.03 4.82 -2.35
C ALA A 79 -11.39 5.62 -1.20
N GLY A 80 -11.43 6.96 -1.26
CA GLY A 80 -11.00 7.81 -0.14
C GLY A 80 -11.80 7.57 1.14
N ARG A 81 -13.14 7.46 1.04
CA ARG A 81 -14.00 7.18 2.19
C ARG A 81 -13.72 5.82 2.84
N MET A 82 -13.44 4.78 2.06
CA MET A 82 -13.05 3.45 2.57
C MET A 82 -11.79 3.51 3.43
N LEU A 83 -10.87 4.41 3.08
CA LEU A 83 -9.61 4.62 3.80
C LEU A 83 -9.70 5.68 4.90
N GLY A 84 -10.89 6.27 5.14
CA GLY A 84 -11.06 7.36 6.10
C GLY A 84 -10.31 8.65 5.72
N ILE A 85 -10.08 8.88 4.42
CA ILE A 85 -9.37 10.05 3.87
C ILE A 85 -10.21 10.77 2.80
N THR A 86 -9.76 11.95 2.39
CA THR A 86 -10.39 12.71 1.31
C THR A 86 -10.05 12.11 -0.07
N HIS A 87 -10.89 12.38 -1.08
CA HIS A 87 -10.64 11.95 -2.46
C HIS A 87 -9.31 12.48 -3.03
N THR A 88 -8.93 13.71 -2.66
CA THR A 88 -7.62 14.29 -2.98
C THR A 88 -6.47 13.59 -2.25
N GLY A 89 -6.69 13.16 -1.01
CA GLY A 89 -5.75 12.32 -0.26
C GLY A 89 -5.53 10.98 -0.95
N PHE A 90 -6.60 10.31 -1.38
CA PHE A 90 -6.53 9.06 -2.13
C PHE A 90 -5.73 9.23 -3.43
N ARG A 91 -6.04 10.26 -4.24
CA ARG A 91 -5.33 10.52 -5.51
C ARG A 91 -3.81 10.69 -5.32
N LYS A 92 -3.38 11.35 -4.23
CA LYS A 92 -1.95 11.48 -3.89
C LYS A 92 -1.30 10.14 -3.54
N LEU A 93 -2.03 9.25 -2.85
CA LEU A 93 -1.53 7.91 -2.53
C LEU A 93 -1.40 7.05 -3.79
N VAL A 94 -2.36 7.14 -4.73
CA VAL A 94 -2.27 6.48 -6.05
C VAL A 94 -1.02 6.93 -6.81
N MET A 95 -0.80 8.24 -6.93
CA MET A 95 0.40 8.79 -7.60
C MET A 95 1.70 8.27 -6.96
N LYS A 96 1.77 8.28 -5.63
CA LYS A 96 2.94 7.80 -4.89
C LYS A 96 3.14 6.28 -5.00
N ALA A 97 2.06 5.50 -5.11
CA ALA A 97 2.15 4.06 -5.36
C ALA A 97 2.73 3.77 -6.76
N GLN A 98 2.28 4.52 -7.77
CA GLN A 98 2.82 4.45 -9.14
C GLN A 98 4.29 4.86 -9.20
N GLU A 99 4.70 5.90 -8.46
CA GLU A 99 6.11 6.29 -8.34
C GLU A 99 6.97 5.19 -7.70
N GLN A 100 6.45 4.49 -6.68
CA GLN A 100 7.16 3.39 -6.03
C GLN A 100 7.36 2.19 -6.96
N GLN A 101 6.31 1.78 -7.69
CA GLN A 101 6.41 0.73 -8.71
C GLN A 101 7.48 1.07 -9.76
N LYS A 102 7.47 2.31 -10.27
CA LYS A 102 8.44 2.76 -11.27
C LYS A 102 9.88 2.76 -10.74
N SER A 103 10.08 3.09 -9.47
CA SER A 103 11.39 3.08 -8.82
C SER A 103 11.91 1.68 -8.47
N GLU A 104 11.03 0.73 -8.16
CA GLU A 104 11.39 -0.67 -7.95
C GLU A 104 11.70 -1.37 -9.28
N GLU A 105 10.96 -1.06 -10.34
CA GLU A 105 11.22 -1.57 -11.68
C GLU A 105 12.58 -1.09 -12.24
N GLN A 106 12.96 0.16 -11.93
CA GLN A 106 14.26 0.72 -12.30
C GLN A 106 15.43 0.15 -11.47
N LYS A 107 15.18 -0.26 -10.22
CA LYS A 107 16.16 -1.02 -9.42
C LYS A 107 16.31 -2.47 -9.89
N ASN A 108 15.24 -3.08 -10.39
CA ASN A 108 15.28 -4.44 -10.93
C ASN A 108 15.92 -4.50 -12.33
N SER A 109 15.83 -3.42 -13.12
CA SER A 109 16.51 -3.33 -14.42
C SER A 109 18.03 -3.13 -14.33
N ALA A 110 18.58 -2.75 -13.18
CA ALA A 110 20.02 -2.62 -12.98
C ALA A 110 20.71 -3.94 -12.57
N ALA A 111 19.94 -5.00 -12.30
CA ALA A 111 20.46 -6.30 -11.88
C ALA A 111 20.42 -7.38 -12.99
N LYS A 112 20.09 -7.01 -14.23
CA LYS A 112 20.11 -7.91 -15.38
C LYS A 112 20.72 -7.24 -16.60
N GLU A 113 22.05 -7.09 -16.62
CA GLU A 113 22.77 -7.31 -17.86
C GLU A 113 22.78 -8.82 -18.11
N ASP A 114 21.83 -9.30 -18.92
CA ASP A 114 22.12 -9.84 -20.26
C ASP A 114 20.84 -10.44 -20.89
N ALA A 115 20.77 -10.36 -22.22
CA ALA A 115 19.79 -10.95 -23.15
C ALA A 115 18.41 -10.26 -23.39
N PRO A 116 17.87 -10.35 -24.62
CA PRO A 116 17.32 -9.20 -25.35
C PRO A 116 15.79 -9.05 -25.31
N LYS A 117 15.38 -7.81 -25.57
CA LYS A 117 14.01 -7.28 -25.75
C LYS A 117 13.01 -8.29 -26.32
N LYS A 118 11.89 -8.49 -25.61
CA LYS A 118 10.59 -8.80 -26.21
C LYS A 118 9.49 -8.03 -25.46
N GLU A 119 8.71 -7.25 -26.21
CA GLU A 119 7.36 -6.84 -25.82
C GLU A 119 6.60 -8.08 -25.36
N TYR A 120 6.12 -8.08 -24.12
CA TYR A 120 5.13 -9.05 -23.67
C TYR A 120 3.82 -8.30 -23.45
N GLY A 121 2.99 -8.34 -24.50
CA GLY A 121 1.57 -8.06 -24.42
C GLY A 121 0.88 -9.02 -23.45
N ILE A 122 -0.25 -8.57 -22.94
CA ILE A 122 -0.99 -9.07 -21.78
C ILE A 122 -1.58 -10.49 -21.99
N ASP A 123 -1.42 -11.08 -23.17
CA ASP A 123 -2.04 -12.37 -23.53
C ASP A 123 -1.40 -13.61 -22.88
N GLN A 124 -0.27 -13.47 -22.18
CA GLN A 124 0.47 -14.63 -21.64
C GLN A 124 0.07 -15.07 -20.22
N LEU A 125 -0.84 -14.35 -19.54
CA LEU A 125 -1.34 -14.73 -18.21
C LEU A 125 -2.49 -15.74 -18.22
N MET A 126 -3.15 -15.96 -19.37
CA MET A 126 -4.26 -16.92 -19.49
C MET A 126 -3.79 -18.37 -19.76
N ALA A 127 -2.50 -18.61 -20.01
CA ALA A 127 -1.98 -19.94 -20.33
C ALA A 127 -1.69 -20.82 -19.08
N ASN A 128 -1.57 -20.23 -17.89
CA ASN A 128 -1.19 -20.97 -16.67
C ASN A 128 -2.39 -21.40 -15.80
N LEU A 129 -3.62 -21.35 -16.34
CA LEU A 129 -4.84 -21.78 -15.64
C LEU A 129 -5.55 -22.96 -16.32
N SER A 130 -4.91 -23.60 -17.32
CA SER A 130 -5.59 -24.62 -18.13
C SER A 130 -4.81 -25.92 -18.33
N ASP A 131 -3.96 -26.31 -17.38
CA ASP A 131 -3.35 -27.64 -17.37
C ASP A 131 -3.36 -28.24 -15.95
N GLU A 132 -4.57 -28.43 -15.42
CA GLU A 132 -4.82 -29.46 -14.40
C GLU A 132 -5.64 -30.55 -15.10
N THR A 133 -4.93 -31.51 -15.68
CA THR A 133 -5.49 -32.75 -16.21
C THR A 133 -6.01 -33.61 -15.07
N PRO A 134 -7.12 -34.32 -15.28
CA PRO A 134 -7.11 -35.74 -14.96
C PRO A 134 -7.14 -36.55 -16.25
N GLU A 135 -6.18 -37.48 -16.34
CA GLU A 135 -6.14 -38.53 -17.35
C GLU A 135 -7.43 -39.36 -17.37
N THR A 136 -7.93 -39.68 -18.55
CA THR A 136 -8.16 -41.08 -18.98
C THR A 136 -8.51 -41.16 -20.47
N VAL A 137 -7.45 -41.38 -21.24
CA VAL A 137 -7.28 -42.14 -22.50
C VAL A 137 -8.54 -42.69 -23.19
N GLU A 138 -8.80 -42.23 -24.41
CA GLU A 138 -9.36 -43.04 -25.50
C GLU A 138 -8.26 -43.92 -26.12
N ASP A 139 -8.52 -45.22 -26.33
CA ASP A 139 -8.27 -46.03 -27.55
C ASP A 139 -8.53 -47.52 -27.20
N GLY A 140 -9.15 -48.40 -28.00
CA GLY A 140 -9.55 -48.40 -29.40
C GLY A 140 -10.41 -49.65 -29.72
N PRO A 141 -10.61 -50.02 -31.00
CA PRO A 141 -11.50 -51.13 -31.38
C PRO A 141 -10.74 -52.47 -31.50
N GLY A 142 -11.30 -53.55 -30.92
CA GLY A 142 -10.77 -54.91 -31.06
C GLY A 142 -11.69 -56.00 -30.49
N ASP A 143 -12.15 -56.88 -31.40
CA ASP A 143 -12.70 -58.23 -31.21
C ASP A 143 -13.99 -58.46 -30.38
N ARG A 144 -15.11 -58.63 -31.10
CA ARG A 144 -15.94 -59.85 -31.11
C ARG A 144 -16.99 -59.84 -32.22
#